data_AF-A0AAP2CWC0-F1
#
_entry.id   AF-A0AAP2CWC0-F1
#
_cell.length_a   1.000
_cell.length_b   1.000
_cell.length_c   1.000
_cell.angle_alpha   90.00
_cell.angle_beta   90.00
_cell.angle_gamma   90.00
#
_symmetry.space_group_name_H-M   'P 1'
#
loop_
_entity.id
_entity.type
_entity.pdbx_description
1 polymer ?
#
loop_
_entity_poly.entity_id
_entity_poly.type
_entity_poly.pdbx_seq_one_letter_code
_entity_poly.pdbx_strand_id
1 'polypeptide(L)' 'MKNRKVKGFILLEACVGFTIACLGVLLLGITIKQNRQTEKQIEKRVDKAYAEYIFRHSDKKTLLVHDHVYHRK' A
#
# COMPACT_ATOMS: atom_id res chain seq x y z
N MET A 1 13.23 -13.70 -48.44
CA MET A 1 12.83 -14.24 -47.11
C MET A 1 13.56 -13.64 -45.90
N LYS A 2 14.76 -13.04 -46.04
CA LYS A 2 15.57 -12.52 -44.91
C LYS A 2 14.91 -11.38 -44.11
N ASN A 3 14.28 -10.41 -44.79
CA ASN A 3 13.61 -9.26 -44.15
C ASN A 3 12.35 -9.61 -43.33
N ARG A 4 11.67 -10.73 -43.62
CA ARG A 4 10.44 -11.12 -42.90
C ARG A 4 10.76 -11.63 -41.49
N LYS A 5 11.91 -12.31 -41.32
CA LYS A 5 12.41 -12.77 -40.01
C LYS A 5 12.84 -11.61 -39.11
N VAL A 6 13.53 -10.60 -39.65
CA VAL A 6 13.96 -9.42 -38.90
C VAL A 6 12.77 -8.59 -38.42
N LYS A 7 11.75 -8.39 -39.27
CA LYS A 7 10.51 -7.70 -38.88
C LYS A 7 9.74 -8.44 -37.78
N GLY A 8 9.70 -9.77 -37.83
CA GLY A 8 9.08 -10.59 -36.78
C GLY A 8 9.84 -10.56 -35.44
N PHE A 9 11.17 -10.47 -35.49
CA PHE A 9 12.01 -10.33 -34.31
C PHE A 9 11.76 -9.00 -33.58
N ILE A 10 11.70 -7.89 -34.32
CA ILE A 10 11.41 -6.56 -33.76
C ILE A 10 10.00 -6.50 -33.16
N LEU A 11 9.02 -7.17 -33.80
CA LEU A 11 7.65 -7.24 -33.27
C LEU A 11 7.60 -7.98 -31.91
N LEU A 12 8.33 -9.10 -31.80
CA LEU A 12 8.43 -9.86 -30.55
C LEU A 12 9.09 -9.05 -29.44
N GLU A 13 10.18 -8.36 -29.74
CA GLU A 13 10.88 -7.50 -28.79
C GLU A 13 9.98 -6.36 -28.29
N ALA A 14 9.22 -5.73 -29.20
CA ALA A 14 8.24 -4.71 -28.85
C ALA A 14 7.09 -5.27 -27.98
N CYS A 15 6.60 -6.47 -28.28
CA CYS A 15 5.58 -7.13 -27.45
C CYS A 15 6.10 -7.44 -26.03
N VAL A 16 7.34 -7.90 -25.91
CA VAL A 16 7.97 -8.16 -24.60
C VAL A 16 8.14 -6.86 -23.82
N GLY A 17 8.67 -5.81 -24.47
CA GLY A 17 8.82 -4.50 -23.85
C GLY A 17 7.49 -3.89 -23.40
N PHE A 18 6.44 -4.01 -24.22
CA PHE A 18 5.10 -3.57 -23.86
C PHE A 18 4.53 -4.35 -22.66
N THR A 19 4.75 -5.66 -22.62
CA THR A 19 4.29 -6.51 -21.50
C THR A 19 4.97 -6.10 -20.19
N ILE A 20 6.28 -5.84 -20.22
CA ILE A 20 7.04 -5.36 -19.06
C ILE A 20 6.53 -3.99 -18.60
N ALA A 21 6.26 -3.07 -19.54
CA ALA A 21 5.69 -1.76 -19.21
C ALA A 21 4.32 -1.88 -18.53
N CYS A 22 3.43 -2.73 -19.05
CA CYS A 22 2.13 -3.00 -18.44
C CYS A 22 2.26 -3.58 -17.04
N LEU A 23 3.18 -4.54 -16.82
CA LEU A 23 3.45 -5.09 -15.49
C LEU A 23 3.96 -4.01 -14.53
N GLY A 24 4.81 -3.10 -14.98
CA GLY A 24 5.30 -1.98 -14.18
C GLY A 24 4.16 -1.07 -13.68
N VAL A 25 3.23 -0.71 -14.57
CA VAL A 25 2.07 0.13 -14.20
C VAL A 25 1.15 -0.61 -13.22
N LEU A 26 0.92 -1.91 -13.43
CA LEU A 26 0.09 -2.72 -12.51
C LEU A 26 0.71 -2.80 -11.11
N LEU A 27 2.02 -3.05 -11.03
CA LEU A 27 2.74 -3.10 -9.75
C LEU A 27 2.64 -1.76 -9.01
N LEU A 28 2.87 -0.64 -9.70
CA LEU A 28 2.73 0.69 -9.11
C LEU A 28 1.31 0.92 -8.56
N GLY A 29 0.28 0.54 -9.32
CA GLY A 29 -1.11 0.65 -8.87
C GLY A 29 -1.39 -0.17 -7.60
N ILE A 30 -0.87 -1.39 -7.54
CA ILE A 30 -1.00 -2.26 -6.36
C ILE A 30 -0.24 -1.66 -5.17
N THR A 31 0.99 -1.19 -5.35
CA THR A 31 1.80 -0.58 -4.28
C THR A 31 1.12 0.65 -3.70
N ILE A 32 0.56 1.54 -4.54
CA ILE A 32 -0.18 2.72 -4.06
C ILE A 32 -1.40 2.30 -3.22
N LYS A 33 -2.16 1.30 -3.70
CA LYS A 33 -3.33 0.80 -2.98
C LYS A 33 -2.92 0.16 -1.64
N GLN A 34 -1.87 -0.65 -1.64
CA GLN A 34 -1.32 -1.27 -0.44
C GLN A 34 -0.83 -0.22 0.55
N ASN A 35 -0.09 0.80 0.10
CA ASN A 35 0.39 1.88 0.98
C ASN A 35 -0.75 2.56 1.72
N ARG A 36 -1.84 2.93 1.02
CA ARG A 36 -3.01 3.55 1.68
C ARG A 36 -3.68 2.63 2.71
N GLN A 37 -3.72 1.33 2.45
CA GLN A 37 -4.29 0.37 3.41
C GLN A 37 -3.37 0.19 4.62
N THR A 38 -2.06 0.09 4.39
CA THR A 38 -1.03 -0.05 5.42
C THR A 38 -1.00 1.19 6.31
N GLU A 39 -1.06 2.38 5.75
CA GLU A 39 -1.08 3.66 6.48
C GLU A 39 -2.24 3.71 7.48
N LYS A 40 -3.46 3.37 7.03
CA LYS A 40 -4.63 3.28 7.93
C LYS A 40 -4.50 2.21 9.01
N GLN A 41 -3.80 1.11 8.74
CA GLN A 41 -3.57 0.07 9.75
C GLN A 41 -2.53 0.51 10.78
N ILE A 42 -1.47 1.18 10.34
CA ILE A 42 -0.43 1.74 11.21
C ILE A 42 -1.03 2.81 12.10
N GLU A 43 -1.79 3.75 11.53
CA GLU A 43 -2.48 4.82 12.27
C GLU A 43 -3.31 4.24 13.43
N LYS A 44 -4.21 3.30 13.14
CA LYS A 44 -5.02 2.63 14.18
C LYS A 44 -4.20 1.89 15.24
N ARG A 45 -3.07 1.30 14.86
CA ARG A 45 -2.18 0.60 15.80
C ARG A 45 -1.46 1.58 16.71
N VAL A 46 -0.98 2.70 16.16
CA VAL A 46 -0.30 3.76 16.90
C VAL A 46 -1.29 4.44 17.85
N ASP A 47 -2.49 4.78 17.38
CA ASP A 47 -3.54 5.39 18.20
C ASP A 47 -3.93 4.50 19.38
N LYS A 48 -4.07 3.19 19.13
CA LYS A 48 -4.35 2.22 20.19
C LYS A 48 -3.21 2.11 21.20
N ALA A 49 -1.96 2.03 20.74
CA ALA A 49 -0.80 1.97 21.62
C ALA A 49 -0.66 3.24 22.47
N TYR A 50 -0.96 4.40 21.87
CA TYR A 50 -0.98 5.68 22.54
C TYR A 50 -2.09 5.77 23.60
N ALA A 51 -3.30 5.31 23.26
CA ALA A 51 -4.41 5.23 24.21
C ALA A 51 -4.08 4.31 25.38
N GLU A 52 -3.50 3.12 25.12
CA GLU A 52 -3.06 2.19 26.16
C GLU A 52 -1.97 2.80 27.06
N TYR A 53 -1.00 3.53 26.48
CA TYR A 53 0.02 4.24 27.26
C TYR A 53 -0.61 5.26 28.21
N ILE A 54 -1.54 6.07 27.72
CA ILE A 54 -2.24 7.07 28.55
C ILE A 54 -3.10 6.39 29.62
N PHE A 55 -3.80 5.30 29.30
CA PHE A 55 -4.56 4.55 30.30
C PHE A 55 -3.68 3.92 31.38
N ARG A 56 -2.39 3.65 31.12
CA ARG A 56 -1.45 3.18 32.15
C ARG A 56 -0.96 4.29 33.07
N HIS A 57 -0.94 5.55 32.61
CA HIS A 57 -0.39 6.69 33.35
C HIS A 57 -1.45 7.68 33.84
N SER A 58 -2.73 7.46 33.54
CA SER A 58 -3.84 8.35 33.89
C SER A 58 -5.04 7.55 34.37
N ASP A 59 -5.82 8.13 35.29
CA ASP A 59 -7.05 7.53 35.82
C ASP A 59 -8.29 7.80 34.96
N LYS A 60 -8.08 8.30 33.73
CA LYS A 60 -9.15 8.59 32.79
C LYS A 60 -9.79 7.30 32.28
N LYS A 61 -11.12 7.22 32.33
CA LYS A 61 -11.91 6.06 31.87
C LYS A 61 -12.13 6.02 30.36
N THR A 62 -12.07 7.18 29.71
CA THR A 62 -12.25 7.35 28.27
C THR A 62 -11.23 8.34 27.72
N LEU A 63 -10.74 8.06 26.51
CA LEU A 63 -9.78 8.91 25.83
C LEU A 63 -10.14 9.03 24.36
N LEU A 64 -10.29 10.26 23.88
CA LEU A 64 -10.38 10.57 22.46
C LEU A 64 -8.95 10.63 21.90
N VAL A 65 -8.63 9.77 20.93
CA VAL A 65 -7.40 9.85 20.14
C VAL A 65 -7.81 10.03 18.69
N HIS A 66 -7.38 11.16 18.11
CA HIS A 66 -7.80 11.62 16.79
C HIS A 66 -9.33 11.78 16.70
N ASP A 67 -10.02 10.82 16.08
CA ASP A 67 -11.48 10.77 15.96
C ASP A 67 -12.11 9.53 16.63
N HIS A 68 -11.31 8.72 17.33
CA HIS A 68 -11.80 7.49 17.99
C HIS A 68 -11.79 7.62 19.52
N VAL A 69 -12.92 7.23 20.13
CA VAL A 69 -13.04 7.16 21.59
C VAL A 69 -12.66 5.76 22.06
N TYR A 70 -11.52 5.67 22.72
CA TYR A 70 -11.06 4.47 23.39
C TYR A 70 -11.58 4.44 24.83
N HIS A 71 -11.94 3.25 25.31
CA HIS A 71 -12.47 3.03 26.65
C HIS A 71 -11.51 2.11 27.41
N ARG A 72 -11.27 2.41 28.68
CA ARG A 72 -10.53 1.53 29.59
C ARG A 72 -11.40 0.30 29.86
N LYS A 73 -10.90 -0.89 29.52
CA LYS A 73 -11.58 -2.17 29.82
C LYS A 73 -11.41 -2.57 31.28
#